data_AF-A0A842PSX9-F1
#
_entry.id   AF-A0A842PSX9-F1
#
_cell.length_a   1.000
_cell.length_b   1.000
_cell.length_c   1.000
_cell.angle_alpha   90.00
_cell.angle_beta   90.00
_cell.angle_gamma   90.00
#
_symmetry.space_group_name_H-M   'P 1'
#
loop_
_entity.id
_entity.type
_entity.pdbx_description
1 polymer ?
#
loop_
_entity_poly.entity_id
_entity_poly.type
_entity_poly.pdbx_seq_one_letter_code
_entity_poly.pdbx_strand_id
1 'polypeptide(L)'
;MYLSHPVRRMRDDPLDDAVAALRVEPADDDARAALESRVESLGGSLERELQFGGIVVSLAESAVSDLCELDGIERIETIDTLGY
;
A
#
# COMPACT_ATOMS: atom_id res chain seq x y z
N MET A 1 -11.78 3.35 2.77
CA MET A 1 -10.63 3.14 1.89
C MET A 1 -11.06 2.87 0.44
N TYR A 2 -10.46 3.55 -0.53
CA TYR A 2 -10.53 3.24 -1.96
C TYR A 2 -9.37 2.31 -2.37
N LEU A 3 -9.66 1.31 -3.20
CA LEU A 3 -8.65 0.46 -3.85
C LEU A 3 -8.78 0.60 -5.37
N SER A 4 -7.66 0.85 -6.05
CA SER A 4 -7.63 0.80 -7.53
C SER A 4 -7.93 -0.62 -8.04
N HIS A 5 -8.30 -0.74 -9.31
CA HIS A 5 -8.63 -2.04 -9.89
C HIS A 5 -7.46 -3.06 -9.81
N PRO A 6 -6.20 -2.68 -10.12
CA PRO A 6 -5.06 -3.57 -9.92
C PRO A 6 -4.89 -4.05 -8.48
N VAL A 7 -5.08 -3.17 -7.49
CA VAL A 7 -4.93 -3.53 -6.07
C VAL A 7 -5.99 -4.53 -5.63
N ARG A 8 -7.24 -4.38 -6.10
CA ARG A 8 -8.29 -5.37 -5.83
C ARG A 8 -7.92 -6.74 -6.42
N ARG A 9 -7.33 -6.76 -7.62
CA ARG A 9 -6.85 -8.00 -8.25
C ARG A 9 -5.73 -8.65 -7.43
N MET A 10 -4.73 -7.88 -7.01
CA MET A 10 -3.63 -8.38 -6.16
C MET A 10 -4.13 -8.93 -4.82
N ARG A 11 -5.13 -8.27 -4.21
CA ARG A 11 -5.75 -8.75 -2.98
C ARG A 11 -6.50 -10.06 -3.17
N ASP A 12 -7.30 -10.16 -4.23
CA ASP A 12 -8.23 -11.28 -4.44
C ASP A 12 -7.53 -12.50 -5.10
N ASP A 13 -6.47 -12.27 -5.88
CA ASP A 13 -5.69 -13.28 -6.64
C ASP A 13 -4.21 -12.86 -6.70
N PRO A 14 -3.47 -12.95 -5.57
CA PRO A 14 -2.07 -12.55 -5.50
C PRO A 14 -1.18 -13.53 -6.28
N LEU A 15 -0.18 -12.97 -6.96
CA LEU A 15 0.90 -13.77 -7.55
C LEU A 15 1.91 -14.20 -6.48
N ASP A 16 2.25 -15.49 -6.48
CA ASP A 16 3.35 -16.02 -5.67
C ASP A 16 4.68 -15.34 -6.06
N ASP A 17 5.48 -15.00 -5.04
CA ASP A 17 6.80 -14.36 -5.17
C ASP A 17 6.83 -12.98 -5.87
N ALA A 18 5.67 -12.39 -6.18
CA ALA A 18 5.59 -11.04 -6.74
C ALA A 18 5.71 -9.97 -5.65
N VAL A 19 6.28 -8.82 -6.01
CA VAL A 19 6.37 -7.63 -5.16
C VAL A 19 5.43 -6.56 -5.70
N ALA A 20 4.56 -6.05 -4.85
CA ALA A 20 3.66 -4.95 -5.14
C ALA A 20 4.28 -3.63 -4.69
N ALA A 21 4.38 -2.67 -5.61
CA ALA A 21 4.74 -1.28 -5.31
C ALA A 21 3.47 -0.42 -5.32
N LEU A 22 3.10 0.06 -4.13
CA LEU A 22 1.80 0.69 -3.89
C LEU A 22 1.97 2.13 -3.39
N ARG A 23 1.17 3.04 -3.93
CA ARG A 23 0.89 4.34 -3.33
C ARG A 23 -0.22 4.17 -2.29
N VAL A 24 0.04 4.59 -1.06
CA VAL A 24 -0.90 4.59 0.06
C VAL A 24 -1.10 6.00 0.56
N GLU A 25 -2.34 6.39 0.84
CA GLU A 25 -2.72 7.70 1.36
C GLU A 25 -3.34 7.50 2.75
N PRO A 26 -2.58 7.76 3.84
CA PRO A 26 -3.11 7.78 5.20
C PRO A 26 -3.99 9.01 5.42
N ALA A 27 -5.02 8.89 6.26
CA ALA A 27 -5.95 9.98 6.58
C ALA A 27 -5.33 11.06 7.47
N ASP A 28 -4.35 10.68 8.30
CA ASP A 28 -3.67 11.54 9.26
C ASP A 28 -2.29 10.96 9.66
N ASP A 29 -1.58 11.69 10.54
CA ASP A 29 -0.23 11.31 11.00
C ASP A 29 -0.23 10.04 11.88
N ASP A 30 -1.32 9.75 12.60
CA ASP A 30 -1.44 8.53 13.41
C ASP A 30 -1.62 7.31 12.50
N ALA A 31 -2.47 7.43 11.47
CA ALA A 31 -2.65 6.41 10.43
C ALA A 31 -1.35 6.19 9.65
N ARG A 32 -0.56 7.25 9.43
CA ARG A 32 0.76 7.13 8.81
C ARG A 32 1.73 6.31 9.67
N ALA A 33 1.81 6.57 10.97
CA ALA A 33 2.68 5.78 11.86
C ALA A 33 2.24 4.31 11.95
N ALA A 34 0.91 4.07 11.91
CA ALA A 34 0.35 2.72 11.87
C ALA A 34 0.69 2.01 10.54
N LEU A 35 0.67 2.71 9.41
CA LEU A 35 1.07 2.19 8.10
C LEU A 35 2.52 1.73 8.09
N GLU A 36 3.44 2.55 8.60
CA GLU A 36 4.85 2.19 8.70
C GLU A 36 5.05 0.89 9.48
N SER A 37 4.47 0.83 10.68
CA SER A 37 4.53 -0.36 11.54
C SER A 37 3.92 -1.60 10.86
N ARG A 38 2.81 -1.42 10.13
CA ARG A 38 2.12 -2.50 9.44
C ARG A 38 2.95 -3.05 8.28
N VAL A 39 3.53 -2.17 7.46
CA VAL A 39 4.35 -2.57 6.31
C VAL A 39 5.60 -3.32 6.78
N GLU A 40 6.28 -2.82 7.82
CA GLU A 40 7.43 -3.52 8.42
C GLU A 40 7.03 -4.91 8.95
N SER A 41 5.88 -5.03 9.62
CA SER A 41 5.40 -6.33 10.12
C SER A 41 5.11 -7.35 9.02
N LEU A 42 4.85 -6.88 7.80
CA LEU A 42 4.62 -7.69 6.60
C LEU A 42 5.91 -7.94 5.80
N GLY A 43 7.07 -7.51 6.33
CA GLY A 43 8.37 -7.64 5.66
C GLY A 43 8.54 -6.71 4.46
N GLY A 44 7.71 -5.67 4.35
CA GLY A 44 7.82 -4.62 3.34
C GLY A 44 8.65 -3.42 3.81
N SER A 45 8.75 -2.41 2.96
CA SER A 45 9.43 -1.15 3.24
C SER A 45 8.68 0.06 2.71
N LEU A 46 8.88 1.20 3.38
CA LEU A 46 8.50 2.51 2.86
C LEU A 46 9.63 3.00 1.95
N GLU A 47 9.32 3.20 0.67
CA GLU A 47 10.32 3.54 -0.34
C GLU A 47 10.55 5.05 -0.43
N ARG A 48 9.47 5.82 -0.44
CA ARG A 48 9.51 7.29 -0.52
C ARG A 48 8.19 7.92 -0.16
N GLU A 49 8.26 9.15 0.30
CA GLU A 49 7.09 10.02 0.44
C GLU A 49 6.82 10.75 -0.87
N LEU A 50 5.53 10.92 -1.18
CA LEU A 50 5.02 11.72 -2.28
C LEU A 50 4.53 13.06 -1.75
N GLN A 51 4.30 13.99 -2.67
CA GLN A 51 3.63 15.24 -2.34
C GLN A 51 2.19 14.96 -1.85
N PHE A 52 1.69 15.82 -0.96
CA PHE A 52 0.33 15.76 -0.41
C PHE A 52 0.00 14.49 0.41
N GLY A 53 0.98 13.94 1.12
CA GLY A 53 0.75 12.89 2.13
C GLY A 53 0.69 11.46 1.60
N GLY A 54 0.85 11.24 0.29
CA GLY A 54 0.98 9.89 -0.25
C GLY A 54 2.33 9.26 0.09
N ILE A 55 2.37 7.94 0.28
CA ILE A 55 3.60 7.19 0.59
C ILE A 55 3.69 6.02 -0.38
N VAL A 56 4.87 5.76 -0.92
CA VAL A 56 5.13 4.55 -1.71
C VAL A 56 5.67 3.48 -0.76
N VAL A 57 5.02 2.32 -0.79
CA VAL A 57 5.41 1.13 -0.04
C VAL A 57 5.71 0.00 -1.02
N SER A 58 6.63 -0.88 -0.63
CA SER A 58 6.88 -2.14 -1.31
C SER A 58 6.65 -3.29 -0.33
N LEU A 59 5.96 -4.34 -0.78
CA LEU A 59 5.74 -5.57 0.00
C LEU A 59 5.42 -6.71 -0.95
N ALA A 60 5.44 -7.95 -0.44
CA ALA A 60 4.96 -9.09 -1.20
C ALA A 60 3.49 -8.90 -1.63
N GLU A 61 3.15 -9.29 -2.86
CA GLU A 61 1.79 -9.18 -3.38
C GLU A 61 0.80 -10.01 -2.53
N SER A 62 1.26 -11.15 -2.02
CA SER A 62 0.49 -11.99 -1.07
C SER A 62 0.14 -11.28 0.25
N ALA A 63 0.88 -10.25 0.64
CA ALA A 63 0.61 -9.45 1.84
C ALA A 63 -0.31 -8.23 1.57
N VAL A 64 -0.76 -8.02 0.33
CA VAL A 64 -1.65 -6.89 -0.02
C VAL A 64 -3.00 -6.99 0.70
N SER A 65 -3.53 -8.21 0.91
CA SER A 65 -4.76 -8.38 1.68
C SER A 65 -4.62 -7.90 3.12
N ASP A 66 -3.52 -8.29 3.77
CA ASP A 66 -3.20 -7.90 5.14
C ASP A 66 -2.96 -6.39 5.29
N LEU A 67 -2.40 -5.74 4.26
CA LEU A 67 -2.28 -4.28 4.21
C LEU A 67 -3.65 -3.61 4.08
N CYS A 68 -4.57 -4.19 3.29
CA CYS A 68 -5.92 -3.64 3.08
C CYS A 68 -6.82 -3.71 4.33
N GLU A 69 -6.43 -4.45 5.36
CA GLU A 69 -7.12 -4.49 6.65
C GLU A 69 -6.74 -3.31 7.57
N LEU A 70 -5.75 -2.51 7.19
CA LEU A 70 -5.33 -1.35 7.97
C LEU A 70 -6.37 -0.23 7.90
N ASP A 71 -6.85 0.19 9.07
CA ASP A 71 -7.73 1.34 9.24
C ASP A 71 -7.00 2.67 8.99
N GLY A 72 -7.75 3.75 8.80
CA GLY A 72 -7.18 5.09 8.60
C GLY A 72 -6.53 5.30 7.23
N ILE A 73 -6.68 4.36 6.29
CA ILE A 73 -6.23 4.51 4.91
C ILE A 73 -7.35 5.03 4.02
N GLU A 74 -7.08 6.15 3.35
CA GLU A 74 -8.01 6.73 2.40
C GLU A 74 -7.97 5.99 1.06
N ARG A 75 -6.77 5.64 0.58
CA ARG A 75 -6.57 5.10 -0.77
C ARG A 75 -5.31 4.25 -0.90
N ILE A 76 -5.41 3.17 -1.66
CA ILE A 76 -4.29 2.31 -2.09
C ILE A 76 -4.36 2.10 -3.61
N GLU A 77 -3.25 2.36 -4.29
CA GLU A 77 -3.11 2.31 -5.75
C GLU A 77 -1.76 1.73 -6.15
N THR A 78 -1.63 1.19 -7.36
CA THR A 78 -0.33 0.84 -7.94
C THR A 78 0.44 2.08 -8.37
N ILE A 79 1.77 2.08 -8.29
CA ILE A 79 2.56 3.23 -8.78
C ILE A 79 2.52 3.38 -10.31
N ASP A 80 2.30 2.29 -11.06
CA ASP A 80 2.32 2.28 -12.53
C ASP A 80 1.11 3.02 -13.17
N THR A 81 0.04 3.25 -12.39
CA THR A 81 -1.12 4.01 -12.84
C THR A 81 -0.90 5.52 -12.89
N LEU A 82 0.27 6.01 -12.46
CA LEU A 82 0.62 7.43 -12.48
C LEU A 82 1.91 7.61 -13.28
N GLY A 83 1.76 7.69 -14.62
CA GLY A 83 2.83 8.15 -15.49
C GLY A 83 3.24 9.57 -15.11
N TYR A 84 4.44 9.71 -14.54
CA TYR A 84 5.16 10.97 -14.40
C TYR A 84 6.43 10.91 -15.24
#